data_AF-A0A416FAT1-F1
#
_entry.id   AF-A0A416FAT1-F1
#
_cell.length_a   1.000
_cell.length_b   1.000
_cell.length_c   1.000
_cell.angle_alpha   90.00
_cell.angle_beta   90.00
_cell.angle_gamma   90.00
#
_symmetry.space_group_name_H-M   'P 1'
#
loop_
_entity.id
_entity.type
_entity.pdbx_description
1 polymer ?
#
loop_
_entity_poly.entity_id
_entity_poly.type
_entity_poly.pdbx_seq_one_letter_code
_entity_poly.pdbx_strand_id
1 'polypeptide(L)'
;MLEEATEIIFRHSIRQMRQTFPQAKYFRQSDLIAFIISVPAGERETLADQLEQTFKRLQKQLSHVSPFTITLGIGQYYENIRDISKSYSEARVAINLGYSLQWFDRILIEIAMKLYRLKHYKA
;
A
#
# COMPACT_ATOMS: atom_id res chain seq x y z
N MET A 1 15.71 -17.96 2.40
CA MET A 1 14.36 -18.24 1.89
C MET A 1 13.37 -17.10 2.12
N LEU A 2 12.93 -16.80 3.35
CA LEU A 2 11.92 -15.74 3.57
C LEU A 2 12.50 -14.32 3.38
N GLU A 3 13.66 -14.05 3.96
CA GLU A 3 14.35 -12.76 3.82
C GLU A 3 14.72 -12.44 2.37
N GLU A 4 15.18 -13.44 1.62
CA GLU A 4 15.49 -13.30 0.19
C GLU A 4 14.24 -12.99 -0.63
N ALA A 5 13.11 -13.65 -0.34
CA ALA A 5 11.84 -13.36 -0.98
C ALA A 5 11.37 -11.93 -0.66
N THR A 6 11.48 -11.50 0.61
CA THR A 6 11.18 -10.13 1.04
C THR A 6 12.06 -9.12 0.30
N GLU A 7 13.35 -9.37 0.15
CA GLU A 7 14.25 -8.47 -0.57
C GLU A 7 13.93 -8.39 -2.07
N ILE A 8 13.58 -9.52 -2.69
CA ILE A 8 13.09 -9.54 -4.08
C ILE A 8 11.85 -8.67 -4.19
N ILE A 9 10.85 -8.90 -3.34
CA ILE A 9 9.60 -8.13 -3.34
C ILE A 9 9.88 -6.64 -3.17
N PHE A 10 10.67 -6.26 -2.17
CA PHE A 10 11.01 -4.87 -1.90
C PHE A 10 11.73 -4.21 -3.08
N ARG A 11 12.69 -4.89 -3.70
CA ARG A 11 13.39 -4.36 -4.88
C ARG A 11 12.42 -4.09 -6.04
N HIS A 12 11.49 -5.02 -6.29
CA HIS A 12 10.48 -4.85 -7.33
C HIS A 12 9.50 -3.71 -6.98
N SER A 13 9.05 -3.63 -5.74
CA SER A 13 8.19 -2.54 -5.24
C SER A 13 8.84 -1.18 -5.39
N ILE A 14 10.11 -1.04 -4.96
CA ILE A 14 10.88 0.21 -5.09
C ILE A 14 10.99 0.62 -6.56
N ARG A 15 11.31 -0.34 -7.44
CA ARG A 15 11.43 -0.08 -8.88
C ARG A 15 10.11 0.40 -9.48
N GLN A 16 9.00 -0.29 -9.21
CA GLN A 16 7.68 0.08 -9.74
C GLN A 16 7.18 1.42 -9.20
N MET A 17 7.34 1.66 -7.90
CA MET A 17 6.95 2.93 -7.28
C MET A 17 7.76 4.10 -7.81
N ARG A 18 9.08 3.96 -7.98
CA ARG A 18 9.92 5.04 -8.54
C ARG A 18 9.72 5.26 -10.04
N GLN A 19 9.30 4.24 -10.80
CA GLN A 19 8.92 4.43 -12.20
C GLN A 19 7.68 5.30 -12.35
N THR A 20 6.71 5.17 -11.44
CA THR A 20 5.46 5.94 -11.49
C THR A 20 5.57 7.27 -10.74
N PHE A 21 6.26 7.27 -9.61
CA PHE A 21 6.46 8.42 -8.72
C PHE A 21 7.97 8.62 -8.49
N PRO A 22 8.69 9.29 -9.41
CA PRO A 22 10.16 9.40 -9.34
C PRO A 22 10.69 10.01 -8.04
N GLN A 23 9.91 10.89 -7.41
CA GLN A 23 10.26 11.57 -6.16
C GLN A 23 9.95 10.73 -4.90
N ALA A 24 9.39 9.53 -5.06
CA ALA A 24 8.98 8.69 -3.93
C ALA A 24 10.16 8.39 -3.00
N LYS A 25 9.95 8.69 -1.72
CA LYS A 25 10.82 8.23 -0.63
C LYS A 25 10.23 6.96 -0.05
N TYR A 26 11.07 6.12 0.53
CA TYR A 26 10.61 4.90 1.19
C TYR A 26 11.43 4.61 2.43
N PHE A 27 10.83 3.86 3.34
CA PHE A 27 11.54 3.20 4.43
C PHE A 27 11.18 1.72 4.47
N ARG A 28 12.11 0.90 4.93
CA ARG A 28 11.94 -0.54 5.12
C ARG A 28 12.04 -0.87 6.60
N GLN A 29 11.19 -1.77 7.09
CA GLN A 29 11.24 -2.29 8.45
C GLN A 29 10.69 -3.72 8.45
N SER A 30 11.53 -4.71 8.77
CA SER A 30 11.17 -6.13 8.73
C SER A 30 10.56 -6.53 7.36
N ASP A 31 9.30 -6.95 7.32
CA ASP A 31 8.52 -7.32 6.14
C ASP A 31 7.67 -6.16 5.58
N LEU A 32 7.78 -4.97 6.18
CA LEU A 32 7.09 -3.76 5.76
C LEU A 32 7.99 -2.84 4.93
N ILE A 33 7.42 -2.33 3.85
CA ILE A 33 7.96 -1.19 3.10
C ILE A 33 6.87 -0.14 2.98
N ALA A 34 7.19 1.10 3.32
CA ALA A 34 6.26 2.22 3.17
C ALA A 34 6.84 3.26 2.22
N PHE A 35 5.96 3.85 1.42
CA PHE A 35 6.30 4.87 0.44
C PHE A 35 5.63 6.20 0.81
N ILE A 36 6.39 7.28 0.69
CA ILE A 36 5.90 8.64 0.77
C ILE A 36 5.97 9.20 -0.65
N ILE A 37 4.81 9.58 -1.18
CA ILE A 37 4.67 10.17 -2.51
C ILE A 37 4.15 11.59 -2.38
N SER A 38 4.58 12.45 -3.30
CA SER A 38 4.09 13.81 -3.45
C SER A 38 3.78 14.00 -4.93
N VAL A 39 2.58 14.51 -5.23
CA VAL A 39 2.14 14.77 -6.59
C VAL A 39 1.65 16.21 -6.73
N PRO A 40 1.85 16.85 -7.89
CA PRO A 40 1.28 18.17 -8.18
C PRO A 40 -0.24 18.18 -8.00
N ALA A 41 -0.81 19.35 -7.66
CA ALA A 41 -2.25 19.49 -7.41
C ALA A 41 -3.11 18.97 -8.57
N GLY A 42 -2.70 19.23 -9.81
CA GLY A 42 -3.42 18.78 -11.01
C GLY A 42 -3.37 17.27 -11.29
N GLU A 43 -2.49 16.51 -10.62
CA GLU A 43 -2.37 15.06 -10.78
C GLU A 43 -3.14 14.28 -9.69
N ARG A 44 -3.61 14.97 -8.64
CA ARG A 44 -4.26 14.35 -7.48
C ARG A 44 -5.55 13.60 -7.83
N GLU A 45 -6.31 14.08 -8.81
CA GLU A 45 -7.53 13.42 -9.27
C GLU A 45 -7.24 12.04 -9.87
N THR A 46 -6.11 11.91 -10.56
CA THR A 46 -5.67 10.65 -11.19
C THR A 46 -4.82 9.77 -10.27
N LEU A 47 -4.52 10.23 -9.05
CA LEU A 47 -3.59 9.56 -8.14
C LEU A 47 -4.05 8.15 -7.77
N ALA A 48 -5.36 7.97 -7.53
CA ALA A 48 -5.94 6.67 -7.21
C ALA A 48 -5.72 5.67 -8.37
N ASP A 49 -6.00 6.09 -9.59
CA ASP A 49 -5.82 5.27 -10.79
C ASP A 49 -4.33 4.94 -11.03
N GLN A 50 -3.44 5.93 -10.84
CA GLN A 50 -1.99 5.72 -10.96
C GLN A 50 -1.49 4.68 -9.94
N LEU A 51 -1.98 4.74 -8.69
CA LEU A 51 -1.64 3.78 -7.64
C LEU A 51 -2.17 2.38 -7.97
N GLU A 52 -3.41 2.28 -8.44
CA GLU A 52 -4.01 1.01 -8.85
C GLU A 52 -3.25 0.36 -10.01
N GLN A 53 -2.92 1.13 -11.04
CA GLN A 53 -2.14 0.64 -12.17
C GLN A 53 -0.73 0.23 -11.75
N THR A 54 -0.09 0.98 -10.85
CA THR A 54 1.24 0.65 -10.31
C THR A 54 1.20 -0.68 -9.56
N PHE A 55 0.19 -0.88 -8.73
CA PHE A 55 -0.01 -2.12 -7.99
C PHE A 55 -0.27 -3.31 -8.92
N LYS A 56 -1.15 -3.17 -9.92
CA LYS A 56 -1.41 -4.22 -10.92
C LYS A 56 -0.14 -4.63 -11.66
N ARG A 57 0.71 -3.66 -12.06
CA ARG A 57 2.01 -3.93 -12.68
C ARG A 57 2.94 -4.68 -11.73
N LEU A 58 2.97 -4.28 -10.46
CA LEU A 58 3.79 -4.91 -9.43
C LEU A 58 3.34 -6.35 -9.14
N GLN A 59 2.04 -6.60 -8.95
CA GLN A 59 1.49 -7.96 -8.79
C GLN A 59 1.89 -8.86 -9.95
N LYS A 60 1.69 -8.40 -11.19
CA LYS A 60 2.09 -9.15 -12.38
C LYS A 60 3.59 -9.44 -12.40
N GLN A 61 4.44 -8.52 -11.98
CA GLN A 61 5.88 -8.79 -11.92
C GLN A 61 6.23 -9.81 -10.84
N LEU A 62 5.63 -9.68 -9.66
CA LEU A 62 5.90 -10.56 -8.51
C LEU A 62 5.46 -12.00 -8.78
N SER A 63 4.34 -12.21 -9.48
CA SER A 63 3.84 -13.55 -9.81
C SER A 63 4.81 -14.41 -10.64
N HIS A 64 5.81 -13.80 -11.29
CA HIS A 64 6.83 -14.50 -12.08
C HIS A 64 8.12 -14.78 -11.30
N VAL A 65 8.31 -14.15 -10.14
CA VAL A 65 9.60 -14.13 -9.43
C VAL A 65 9.50 -14.50 -7.95
N SER A 66 8.30 -14.58 -7.39
CA SER A 66 8.05 -14.90 -5.99
C SER A 66 6.72 -15.64 -5.83
N PRO A 67 6.63 -16.66 -4.96
CA PRO A 67 5.36 -17.28 -4.58
C PRO A 67 4.55 -16.41 -3.60
N PHE A 68 5.14 -15.34 -3.07
CA PHE A 68 4.49 -14.44 -2.11
C PHE A 68 3.85 -13.24 -2.80
N THR A 69 2.72 -12.81 -2.27
CA THR A 69 1.96 -11.63 -2.71
C THR A 69 2.19 -10.44 -1.79
N ILE A 70 1.68 -9.27 -2.19
CA ILE A 70 1.72 -8.06 -1.36
C ILE A 70 0.32 -7.48 -1.19
N THR A 71 0.06 -6.89 -0.03
CA THR A 71 -1.15 -6.10 0.22
C THR A 71 -0.73 -4.66 0.45
N LEU A 72 -1.37 -3.71 -0.24
CA LEU A 72 -1.05 -2.28 -0.14
C LEU A 72 -2.12 -1.54 0.66
N GLY A 73 -1.74 -1.01 1.82
CA GLY A 73 -2.56 -0.03 2.54
C GLY A 73 -2.30 1.38 2.04
N ILE A 74 -3.37 2.14 1.80
CA ILE A 74 -3.28 3.54 1.37
C ILE A 74 -4.03 4.41 2.37
N GLY A 75 -3.31 5.35 2.97
CA GLY A 75 -3.86 6.42 3.78
C GLY A 75 -4.31 7.60 2.94
N GLN A 76 -5.02 8.54 3.55
CA GLN A 76 -5.45 9.76 2.90
C GLN A 76 -4.26 10.62 2.49
N TYR A 77 -4.48 11.41 1.44
CA TYR A 77 -3.56 12.45 1.04
C TYR A 77 -3.71 13.64 1.97
N TYR A 78 -2.59 14.09 2.56
CA TYR A 78 -2.53 15.28 3.38
C TYR A 78 -1.60 16.30 2.73
N GLU A 79 -2.04 17.56 2.64
CA GLU A 79 -1.23 18.62 2.02
C GLU A 79 -0.01 19.01 2.86
N ASN A 80 -0.14 18.91 4.18
CA ASN A 80 0.92 19.25 5.12
C ASN A 80 1.70 17.99 5.50
N ILE A 81 3.01 17.97 5.21
CA ILE A 81 3.89 16.85 5.54
C ILE A 81 3.91 16.49 7.03
N ARG A 82 3.60 17.44 7.92
CA ARG A 82 3.48 17.18 9.37
C ARG A 82 2.35 16.20 9.71
N ASP A 83 1.36 16.07 8.84
CA ASP A 83 0.23 15.15 8.99
C ASP A 83 0.49 13.76 8.39
N ILE A 84 1.69 13.48 7.87
CA ILE A 84 2.02 12.19 7.24
C ILE A 84 1.83 11.00 8.19
N SER A 85 1.98 11.22 9.50
CA SER A 85 1.74 10.20 10.53
C SER A 85 0.28 9.75 10.57
N LYS A 86 -0.69 10.61 10.21
CA LYS A 86 -2.11 10.28 10.07
C LYS A 86 -2.32 9.34 8.88
N SER A 87 -1.78 9.72 7.71
CA SER A 87 -1.80 8.88 6.50
C SER A 87 -1.20 7.49 6.75
N TYR A 88 -0.05 7.44 7.43
CA TYR A 88 0.58 6.17 7.79
C TYR A 88 -0.27 5.33 8.73
N SER A 89 -0.89 5.95 9.74
CA SER A 89 -1.78 5.26 10.68
C SER A 89 -3.00 4.68 9.98
N GLU A 90 -3.61 5.42 9.06
CA GLU A 90 -4.73 4.97 8.23
C GLU A 90 -4.34 3.78 7.34
N ALA A 91 -3.19 3.86 6.66
CA ALA A 91 -2.66 2.76 5.85
C ALA A 91 -2.46 1.48 6.68
N ARG A 92 -1.93 1.61 7.90
CA ARG A 92 -1.76 0.48 8.83
C ARG A 92 -3.10 -0.10 9.29
N VAL A 93 -4.08 0.75 9.61
CA VAL A 93 -5.44 0.29 9.96
C VAL A 93 -6.03 -0.50 8.80
N ALA A 94 -5.91 0.01 7.57
CA ALA A 94 -6.39 -0.69 6.37
C ALA A 94 -5.72 -2.07 6.23
N ILE A 95 -4.39 -2.15 6.34
CA ILE A 95 -3.67 -3.42 6.26
C ILE A 95 -4.09 -4.41 7.37
N ASN A 96 -4.16 -3.96 8.63
CA ASN A 96 -4.50 -4.82 9.77
C ASN A 96 -5.93 -5.39 9.67
N LEU A 97 -6.87 -4.56 9.23
CA LEU A 97 -8.24 -4.99 8.96
C LEU A 97 -8.28 -5.97 7.77
N GLY A 98 -7.52 -5.70 6.71
CA GLY A 98 -7.37 -6.63 5.58
C GLY A 98 -6.87 -7.99 6.02
N TYR A 99 -5.84 -8.04 6.87
CA TYR A 99 -5.35 -9.27 7.48
C TYR A 99 -6.42 -9.99 8.29
N SER A 100 -7.16 -9.26 9.13
CA SER A 100 -8.24 -9.82 9.96
C SER A 100 -9.38 -10.42 9.11
N LEU A 101 -9.60 -9.86 7.92
CA LEU A 101 -10.63 -10.29 6.96
C LEU A 101 -10.10 -11.25 5.88
N GLN A 102 -8.82 -11.66 5.98
CA GLN A 102 -8.14 -12.51 4.98
C GLN A 102 -8.14 -11.93 3.56
N TRP A 103 -8.11 -10.61 3.45
CA TRP A 103 -8.06 -9.87 2.19
C TRP A 103 -6.62 -9.60 1.75
N PHE A 104 -6.01 -10.64 1.20
CA PHE A 104 -4.65 -10.59 0.66
C PHE A 104 -4.63 -10.12 -0.81
N ASP A 105 -3.43 -9.79 -1.27
CA ASP A 105 -3.08 -9.50 -2.67
C ASP A 105 -3.96 -8.41 -3.32
N ARG A 106 -4.18 -7.31 -2.58
CA ARG A 106 -5.02 -6.20 -3.04
C ARG A 106 -4.61 -4.86 -2.46
N ILE A 107 -5.22 -3.81 -3.00
CA ILE A 107 -5.19 -2.47 -2.42
C ILE A 107 -6.30 -2.33 -1.38
N LEU A 108 -5.97 -1.74 -0.24
CA LEU A 108 -6.89 -1.43 0.84
C LEU A 108 -6.81 0.07 1.16
N ILE A 109 -7.93 0.77 0.96
CA ILE A 109 -8.04 2.21 1.23
C ILE A 109 -8.86 2.40 2.50
N GLU A 110 -8.33 3.17 3.46
CA GLU A 110 -8.96 3.31 4.79
C GLU A 110 -10.38 3.88 4.73
N ILE A 111 -10.66 4.86 3.85
CA ILE A 111 -12.01 5.41 3.68
C ILE A 111 -13.01 4.32 3.25
N ALA A 112 -12.62 3.41 2.37
CA ALA A 112 -13.48 2.30 1.95
C ALA A 112 -13.73 1.31 3.10
N MET A 113 -12.80 1.24 4.06
CA MET A 113 -12.88 0.35 5.23
C MET A 113 -13.72 0.94 6.36
N LYS A 114 -13.95 2.26 6.38
CA LYS A 114 -14.90 2.93 7.28
C LYS A 114 -16.37 2.66 6.93
N LEU A 115 -16.67 2.05 5.78
CA LEU A 115 -18.03 1.70 5.36
C LEU A 115 -18.58 0.43 6.02
N TYR A 116 -17.74 -0.33 6.75
CA TYR A 116 -18.17 -1.54 7.42
C TYR A 116 -18.76 -1.25 8.81
N ARG A 117 -19.94 -1.83 9.09
CA ARG A 117 -20.56 -1.84 10.42
C ARG A 117 -20.43 -3.22 11.05
N LEU A 118 -19.72 -3.32 12.16
CA LEU A 118 -19.58 -4.56 12.93
C LEU A 118 -20.91 -4.86 13.65
N LYS A 119 -21.42 -6.08 13.50
CA LYS A 119 -22.50 -6.62 14.33
C LYS A 119 -21.93 -7.79 15.13
N HIS A 120 -22.08 -7.75 16.44
CA HIS A 120 -21.65 -8.83 17.34
C HIS A 120 -22.89 -9.55 17.86
N TYR A 121 -22.92 -10.87 17.71
CA TYR A 121 -23.91 -11.73 18.34
C TYR A 121 -23.16 -12.68 19.27
N LYS A 122 -23.69 -12.85 20.48
CA LYS A 122 -23.21 -13.80 21.47
C LYS A 122 -24.23 -14.92 21.55
N ALA A 123 -23.78 -16.17 21.41
CA ALA A 123 -24.59 -17.36 21.68
C ALA A 123 -24.67 -17.59 23.21
#